data_AF-A0A8J6ZSR0-F1
#
_entry.id   AF-A0A8J6ZSR0-F1
#
_cell.length_a   1.000
_cell.length_b   1.000
_cell.length_c   1.000
_cell.angle_alpha   90.00
_cell.angle_beta   90.00
_cell.angle_gamma   90.00
#
_symmetry.space_group_name_H-M   'P 1'
#
loop_
_entity.id
_entity.type
_entity.pdbx_description
1 polymer ?
#
loop_
_entity_poly.entity_id
_entity_poly.type
_entity_poly.pdbx_seq_one_letter_code
_entity_poly.pdbx_strand_id
1 'polypeptide(L)'
;MSQTQQIIPTVRPCRIDSATARDPVDLVVVIDTSPSMKDEAWNLSNAAAAAITTASSSCPCDLRVIWLGIEGTWKGTNFNRTVRDYLLTECQISKGDLRARKRGQLPDAGAQEDAARTVEDISTHFDWRLGATRSIFYLGDEALEAGGDRTEEKDIIAANKAIAKAQQAEVKVHTYFGTTKSKFKDSLQQEYARLAKETGGQAFTDRDSIGGFTEVLQTVICNSRPVGIQLEIQQPLPCFELRSDTQPLAVQGSETIAIVASNCYSNVTFRNLTAVVSASLKTDGAPIPNLADGTPGVTIKPSPEIAFGDLLPIGSHNSTSTGEVLREIVIETNSSNSADYTLKIEYSYQAEFNFQGGDDFALGLSQ
;
A
#
# COMPACT_ATOMS: atom_id res chain seq x y z
N MET A 1 16.90 48.34 -11.53
CA MET A 1 17.58 47.55 -10.49
C MET A 1 16.70 46.34 -10.23
N SER A 2 17.15 45.16 -10.63
CA SER A 2 16.39 43.91 -10.46
C SER A 2 16.49 43.51 -9.00
N GLN A 3 15.42 43.69 -8.21
CA GLN A 3 15.37 43.13 -6.87
C GLN A 3 15.18 41.62 -7.03
N THR A 4 16.20 40.85 -6.64
CA THR A 4 16.17 39.40 -6.67
C THR A 4 15.33 38.91 -5.50
N GLN A 5 14.07 38.56 -5.75
CA GLN A 5 13.21 37.91 -4.76
C GLN A 5 13.87 36.64 -4.24
N GLN A 6 13.94 36.49 -2.91
CA GLN A 6 14.51 35.32 -2.27
C GLN A 6 13.39 34.41 -1.77
N ILE A 7 13.47 33.12 -2.15
CA ILE A 7 12.51 32.09 -1.77
C ILE A 7 12.81 31.67 -0.33
N ILE A 8 11.83 31.79 0.56
CA ILE A 8 11.91 31.21 1.91
C ILE A 8 11.55 29.73 1.78
N PRO A 9 12.48 28.80 2.08
CA PRO A 9 12.25 27.37 1.87
C PRO A 9 11.12 26.87 2.78
N THR A 10 10.11 26.24 2.19
CA THR A 10 9.09 25.47 2.91
C THR A 10 9.58 24.03 3.11
N VAL A 11 9.02 23.33 4.10
CA VAL A 11 9.42 21.95 4.48
C VAL A 11 9.16 20.93 3.33
N ARG A 12 8.46 21.34 2.26
CA ARG A 12 8.28 20.54 1.05
C ARG A 12 8.69 21.37 -0.18
N PRO A 13 9.87 21.12 -0.77
CA PRO A 13 10.18 21.66 -2.09
C PRO A 13 9.16 21.12 -3.11
N CYS A 14 8.68 21.98 -4.01
CA CYS A 14 7.88 21.57 -5.17
C CYS A 14 8.78 20.85 -6.17
N ARG A 15 9.14 19.60 -5.85
CA ARG A 15 9.75 18.66 -6.78
C ARG A 15 9.01 17.35 -6.68
N ILE A 16 8.19 17.08 -7.68
CA ILE A 16 7.82 15.71 -7.99
C ILE A 16 9.05 15.11 -8.66
N ASP A 17 9.88 14.42 -7.88
CA ASP A 17 10.77 13.43 -8.46
C ASP A 17 9.86 12.31 -8.98
N SER A 18 9.39 12.45 -10.22
CA SER A 18 8.71 11.39 -10.97
C SER A 18 9.73 10.30 -11.25
N ALA A 19 9.89 9.38 -10.31
CA ALA A 19 10.62 8.14 -10.51
C ALA A 19 9.94 7.00 -9.72
N THR A 20 9.25 6.12 -10.46
CA THR A 20 9.23 4.68 -10.19
C THR A 20 8.53 4.12 -8.93
N ALA A 21 7.44 4.73 -8.43
CA ALA A 21 6.62 4.04 -7.43
C ALA A 21 5.96 2.80 -8.05
N ARG A 22 6.33 1.60 -7.61
CA ARG A 22 5.71 0.32 -7.99
C ARG A 22 4.72 -0.07 -6.92
N ASP A 23 3.55 -0.60 -7.30
CA ASP A 23 2.54 -1.05 -6.35
C ASP A 23 3.13 -2.10 -5.40
N PRO A 24 3.02 -1.93 -4.07
CA PRO A 24 3.49 -2.93 -3.13
C PRO A 24 2.63 -4.20 -3.23
N VAL A 25 3.28 -5.34 -3.29
CA VAL A 25 2.64 -6.66 -3.30
C VAL A 25 3.28 -7.53 -2.23
N ASP A 26 2.46 -8.09 -1.34
CA ASP A 26 2.89 -9.05 -0.34
C ASP A 26 2.36 -10.43 -0.70
N LEU A 27 3.28 -11.37 -0.92
CA LEU A 27 2.97 -12.76 -1.20
C LEU A 27 3.51 -13.66 -0.09
N VAL A 28 2.61 -14.33 0.62
CA VAL A 28 2.96 -15.35 1.62
C VAL A 28 2.78 -16.72 0.99
N VAL A 29 3.88 -17.41 0.70
CA VAL A 29 3.87 -18.77 0.19
C VAL A 29 3.86 -19.74 1.37
N VAL A 30 2.82 -20.56 1.45
CA VAL A 30 2.55 -21.48 2.55
C VAL A 30 2.50 -22.90 2.02
N ILE A 31 3.16 -23.84 2.71
CA ILE A 31 3.14 -25.25 2.33
C ILE A 31 2.78 -26.15 3.51
N ASP A 32 1.93 -27.13 3.25
CA ASP A 32 1.82 -28.31 4.09
C ASP A 32 3.20 -28.99 4.23
N THR A 33 3.56 -29.37 5.44
CA THR A 33 4.86 -29.99 5.73
C THR A 33 4.77 -31.49 6.02
N SER A 34 3.66 -32.12 5.67
CA SER A 34 3.51 -33.56 5.56
C SER A 34 4.59 -34.16 4.64
N PRO A 35 5.03 -35.41 4.85
CA PRO A 35 6.09 -36.01 4.05
C PRO A 35 5.81 -36.10 2.55
N SER A 36 4.54 -36.09 2.11
CA SER A 36 4.16 -36.12 0.70
C SER A 36 4.53 -34.86 -0.05
N MET A 37 4.58 -33.70 0.62
CA MET A 37 4.83 -32.40 0.01
C MET A 37 6.33 -32.05 -0.18
N LYS A 38 7.23 -33.01 0.06
CA LYS A 38 8.66 -32.76 0.11
C LYS A 38 9.24 -32.36 -1.25
N ASP A 39 8.83 -33.03 -2.33
CA ASP A 39 9.32 -32.75 -3.67
C ASP A 39 8.73 -31.45 -4.21
N GLU A 40 7.47 -31.13 -3.94
CA GLU A 40 6.89 -29.82 -4.25
C GLU A 40 7.67 -28.69 -3.57
N ALA A 41 8.02 -28.85 -2.29
CA ALA A 41 8.81 -27.85 -1.55
C ALA A 41 10.18 -27.57 -2.23
N TRP A 42 10.85 -28.62 -2.69
CA TRP A 42 12.12 -28.53 -3.42
C TRP A 42 11.94 -27.90 -4.81
N ASN A 43 10.98 -28.41 -5.58
CA ASN A 43 10.75 -27.98 -6.96
C ASN A 43 10.34 -26.51 -7.03
N LEU A 44 9.46 -26.07 -6.14
CA LEU A 44 9.05 -24.67 -6.06
C LEU A 44 10.21 -23.75 -5.62
N SER A 45 11.02 -24.18 -4.64
CA SER A 45 12.17 -23.39 -4.19
C SER A 45 13.23 -23.23 -5.29
N ASN A 46 13.49 -24.27 -6.06
CA ASN A 46 14.40 -24.23 -7.20
C ASN A 46 13.89 -23.31 -8.33
N ALA A 47 12.57 -23.22 -8.51
CA ALA A 47 11.96 -22.35 -9.51
C ALA A 47 11.84 -20.88 -9.08
N ALA A 48 11.91 -20.59 -7.78
CA ALA A 48 11.57 -19.29 -7.20
C ALA A 48 12.35 -18.12 -7.81
N ALA A 49 13.68 -18.23 -7.90
CA ALA A 49 14.52 -17.15 -8.40
C ALA A 49 14.22 -16.83 -9.87
N ALA A 50 14.01 -17.85 -10.70
CA ALA A 50 13.65 -17.69 -12.10
C ALA A 50 12.26 -17.06 -12.24
N ALA A 51 11.27 -17.56 -11.50
CA ALA A 51 9.91 -17.03 -11.52
C ALA A 51 9.84 -15.55 -11.10
N ILE A 52 10.51 -15.17 -10.01
CA ILE A 52 10.56 -13.78 -9.52
C ILE A 52 11.26 -12.88 -10.54
N THR A 53 12.34 -13.35 -11.16
CA THR A 53 13.07 -12.58 -12.20
C THR A 53 12.18 -12.33 -13.42
N THR A 54 11.46 -13.36 -13.88
CA THR A 54 10.54 -13.25 -15.02
C THR A 54 9.33 -12.36 -14.68
N ALA A 55 8.76 -12.51 -13.48
CA ALA A 55 7.67 -11.67 -13.00
C ALA A 55 8.10 -10.20 -12.88
N SER A 56 9.31 -9.94 -12.37
CA SER A 56 9.85 -8.57 -12.26
C SER A 56 9.96 -7.86 -13.62
N SER A 57 10.15 -8.62 -14.70
CA SER A 57 10.22 -8.10 -16.07
C SER A 57 8.84 -7.98 -16.72
N SER A 58 7.97 -8.96 -16.53
CA SER A 58 6.66 -9.04 -17.20
C SER A 58 5.55 -8.27 -16.48
N CYS A 59 5.61 -8.19 -15.15
CA CYS A 59 4.59 -7.59 -14.30
C CYS A 59 5.25 -6.87 -13.10
N PRO A 60 6.02 -5.79 -13.35
CA PRO A 60 6.81 -5.13 -12.32
C PRO A 60 5.94 -4.63 -11.15
N CYS A 61 6.33 -5.01 -9.94
CA CYS A 61 5.75 -4.58 -8.68
C CYS A 61 6.85 -4.46 -7.61
N ASP A 62 6.55 -3.84 -6.47
CA ASP A 62 7.39 -3.90 -5.28
C ASP A 62 7.01 -5.15 -4.48
N LEU A 63 7.56 -6.30 -4.88
CA LEU A 63 7.20 -7.61 -4.35
C LEU A 63 7.98 -7.95 -3.06
N ARG A 64 7.25 -8.26 -1.99
CA ARG A 64 7.76 -8.94 -0.80
C ARG A 64 7.23 -10.37 -0.77
N VAL A 65 8.12 -11.36 -0.71
CA VAL A 65 7.75 -12.78 -0.63
C VAL A 65 8.24 -13.37 0.69
N ILE A 66 7.34 -14.02 1.44
CA ILE A 66 7.66 -14.75 2.67
C ILE A 66 7.26 -16.22 2.48
N TRP A 67 8.11 -17.14 2.94
CA TRP A 67 7.97 -18.59 2.72
C TRP A 67 7.83 -19.30 4.05
N LEU A 68 6.70 -19.98 4.27
CA LEU A 68 6.36 -20.55 5.58
C LEU A 68 5.84 -21.99 5.44
N GLY A 69 6.35 -22.90 6.26
CA GLY A 69 5.77 -24.23 6.42
C GLY A 69 4.71 -24.24 7.53
N ILE A 70 3.66 -25.05 7.37
CA ILE A 70 2.69 -25.29 8.44
C ILE A 70 3.33 -26.25 9.45
N GLU A 71 3.67 -25.74 10.64
CA GLU A 71 4.24 -26.52 11.76
C GLU A 71 5.54 -27.31 11.47
N GLY A 72 6.19 -27.06 10.33
CA GLY A 72 7.41 -27.73 9.90
C GLY A 72 8.25 -26.92 8.92
N THR A 73 9.42 -27.44 8.57
CA THR A 73 10.37 -26.80 7.67
C THR A 73 11.05 -27.85 6.78
N TRP A 74 11.59 -27.40 5.64
CA TRP A 74 12.31 -28.24 4.69
C TRP A 74 13.74 -27.71 4.48
N LYS A 75 14.73 -28.45 4.98
CA LYS A 75 16.14 -28.08 4.82
C LYS A 75 16.54 -28.01 3.35
N GLY A 76 17.21 -26.93 2.96
CA GLY A 76 17.66 -26.70 1.58
C GLY A 76 16.61 -26.08 0.67
N THR A 77 15.46 -25.68 1.22
CA THR A 77 14.37 -25.00 0.51
C THR A 77 14.17 -23.60 1.09
N ASN A 78 13.30 -22.79 0.47
CA ASN A 78 12.90 -21.50 1.02
C ASN A 78 12.05 -21.63 2.31
N PHE A 79 11.46 -22.81 2.57
CA PHE A 79 10.62 -23.09 3.74
C PHE A 79 11.47 -23.43 4.97
N ASN A 80 12.23 -22.45 5.46
CA ASN A 80 13.12 -22.61 6.61
C ASN A 80 12.50 -22.12 7.93
N ARG A 81 11.25 -21.65 7.91
CA ARG A 81 10.49 -21.17 9.08
C ARG A 81 9.04 -21.64 9.03
N THR A 82 8.39 -21.63 10.20
CA THR A 82 6.98 -22.02 10.30
C THR A 82 6.06 -20.81 10.39
N VAL A 83 4.80 -20.95 9.97
CA VAL A 83 3.78 -19.89 10.13
C VAL A 83 3.65 -19.49 11.60
N ARG A 84 3.52 -20.46 12.50
CA ARG A 84 3.40 -20.20 13.94
C ARG A 84 4.59 -19.41 14.46
N ASP A 85 5.82 -19.84 14.15
CA ASP A 85 7.03 -19.15 14.61
C ASP A 85 7.06 -17.70 14.10
N TYR A 86 6.73 -17.49 12.83
CA TYR A 86 6.66 -16.16 12.23
C TYR A 86 5.65 -15.25 12.95
N LEU A 87 4.40 -15.71 13.12
CA LEU A 87 3.34 -14.92 13.75
C LEU A 87 3.63 -14.63 15.23
N LEU A 88 4.20 -15.59 15.97
CA LEU A 88 4.52 -15.39 17.39
C LEU A 88 5.72 -14.47 17.60
N THR A 89 6.74 -14.55 16.73
CA THR A 89 8.03 -13.87 16.95
C THR A 89 8.09 -12.52 16.25
N GLU A 90 7.68 -12.43 14.98
CA GLU A 90 7.77 -11.20 14.20
C GLU A 90 6.51 -10.35 14.33
N CYS A 91 5.34 -10.99 14.21
CA CYS A 91 4.06 -10.30 14.36
C CYS A 91 3.65 -10.15 15.84
N GLN A 92 4.40 -10.74 16.77
CA GLN A 92 4.20 -10.64 18.23
C GLN A 92 2.79 -11.04 18.70
N ILE A 93 2.19 -12.02 18.02
CA ILE A 93 0.83 -12.50 18.30
C ILE A 93 0.86 -13.40 19.53
N SER A 94 -0.19 -13.35 20.35
CA SER A 94 -0.28 -14.26 21.50
C SER A 94 -0.64 -15.67 21.04
N LYS A 95 -0.04 -16.68 21.67
CA LYS A 95 -0.31 -18.09 21.35
C LYS A 95 -1.81 -18.44 21.43
N GLY A 96 -2.56 -17.81 22.34
CA GLY A 96 -3.99 -18.04 22.51
C GLY A 96 -4.86 -17.52 21.37
N ASP A 97 -4.32 -16.62 20.55
CA ASP A 97 -5.05 -16.00 19.44
C ASP A 97 -4.97 -16.84 18.16
N LEU A 98 -3.95 -17.73 18.07
CA LEU A 98 -3.77 -18.60 16.92
C LEU A 98 -4.81 -19.74 16.92
N ARG A 99 -5.47 -19.91 15.78
CA ARG A 99 -6.41 -20.99 15.49
C ARG A 99 -5.73 -22.28 15.10
N ALA A 100 -4.60 -22.20 14.40
CA ALA A 100 -3.84 -23.37 13.96
C ALA A 100 -3.43 -24.24 15.14
N ARG A 101 -3.43 -25.55 14.96
CA ARG A 101 -2.97 -26.51 15.98
C ARG A 101 -1.45 -26.62 15.95
N LYS A 102 -0.85 -26.90 17.10
CA LYS A 102 0.59 -27.15 17.19
C LYS A 102 0.89 -28.58 16.77
N ARG A 103 2.04 -28.81 16.13
CA ARG A 103 2.55 -30.16 15.83
C ARG A 103 2.45 -31.08 17.05
N GLY A 104 1.95 -32.30 16.82
CA GLY A 104 1.77 -33.31 17.86
C GLY A 104 0.49 -33.18 18.70
N GLN A 105 -0.37 -32.17 18.44
CA GLN A 105 -1.71 -32.11 19.05
C GLN A 105 -2.74 -33.00 18.36
N LEU A 106 -2.45 -33.44 17.15
CA LEU A 106 -3.24 -34.40 16.39
C LEU A 106 -2.39 -35.63 16.07
N PRO A 107 -3.03 -36.78 15.81
CA PRO A 107 -2.36 -37.92 15.20
C PRO A 107 -1.69 -37.54 13.88
N ASP A 108 -0.64 -38.28 13.54
CA ASP A 108 0.07 -38.18 12.26
C ASP A 108 0.51 -36.73 11.94
N ALA A 109 0.32 -36.31 10.69
CA ALA A 109 0.69 -35.00 10.19
C ALA A 109 -0.46 -33.98 10.21
N GLY A 110 -1.60 -34.29 10.85
CA GLY A 110 -2.80 -33.44 10.74
C GLY A 110 -2.59 -31.96 11.11
N ALA A 111 -1.78 -31.64 12.11
CA ALA A 111 -1.47 -30.23 12.43
C ALA A 111 -0.60 -29.53 11.38
N GLN A 112 0.16 -30.29 10.59
CA GLN A 112 0.97 -29.82 9.46
C GLN A 112 0.11 -29.63 8.19
N GLU A 113 -1.06 -30.26 8.13
CA GLU A 113 -2.02 -30.18 7.02
C GLU A 113 -3.16 -29.15 7.29
N ASP A 114 -3.04 -28.34 8.35
CA ASP A 114 -4.06 -27.38 8.81
C ASP A 114 -4.16 -26.10 7.94
N ALA A 115 -4.51 -26.29 6.67
CA ALA A 115 -4.59 -25.22 5.68
C ALA A 115 -5.58 -24.12 6.06
N ALA A 116 -6.83 -24.48 6.36
CA ALA A 116 -7.90 -23.50 6.59
C ALA A 116 -7.60 -22.61 7.80
N ARG A 117 -7.11 -23.20 8.90
CA ARG A 117 -6.71 -22.46 10.10
C ARG A 117 -5.48 -21.59 9.85
N THR A 118 -4.54 -22.08 9.06
CA THR A 118 -3.35 -21.32 8.69
C THR A 118 -3.71 -20.08 7.87
N VAL A 119 -4.60 -20.23 6.89
CA VAL A 119 -5.12 -19.10 6.09
C VAL A 119 -5.84 -18.10 7.01
N GLU A 120 -6.70 -18.57 7.91
CA GLU A 120 -7.36 -17.71 8.92
C GLU A 120 -6.34 -16.92 9.76
N ASP A 121 -5.31 -17.58 10.29
CA ASP A 121 -4.27 -16.95 11.12
C ASP A 121 -3.46 -15.91 10.32
N ILE A 122 -3.00 -16.24 9.10
CA ILE A 122 -2.20 -15.33 8.27
C ILE A 122 -3.06 -14.13 7.81
N SER A 123 -4.29 -14.36 7.34
CA SER A 123 -5.17 -13.27 6.94
C SER A 123 -5.44 -12.28 8.08
N THR A 124 -5.54 -12.77 9.31
CA THR A 124 -5.86 -11.95 10.48
C THR A 124 -4.65 -11.25 11.08
N HIS A 125 -3.48 -11.90 11.09
CA HIS A 125 -2.39 -11.52 11.99
C HIS A 125 -1.06 -11.21 11.30
N PHE A 126 -0.93 -11.46 9.99
CA PHE A 126 0.29 -11.17 9.27
C PHE A 126 0.55 -9.65 9.17
N ASP A 127 1.82 -9.26 9.13
CA ASP A 127 2.30 -7.89 9.07
C ASP A 127 2.22 -7.29 7.66
N TRP A 128 1.04 -7.34 7.02
CA TRP A 128 0.83 -6.79 5.67
C TRP A 128 1.28 -5.32 5.57
N ARG A 129 2.07 -4.99 4.55
CA ARG A 129 2.50 -3.61 4.29
C ARG A 129 1.28 -2.74 3.99
N LEU A 130 1.33 -1.49 4.44
CA LEU A 130 0.29 -0.51 4.13
C LEU A 130 0.19 -0.32 2.61
N GLY A 131 -1.03 -0.37 2.06
CA GLY A 131 -1.28 -0.25 0.62
C GLY A 131 -0.92 -1.49 -0.21
N ALA A 132 -0.33 -2.54 0.39
CA ALA A 132 0.04 -3.72 -0.36
C ALA A 132 -1.19 -4.53 -0.79
N THR A 133 -1.17 -5.02 -2.03
CA THR A 133 -2.05 -6.14 -2.37
C THR A 133 -1.57 -7.38 -1.64
N ARG A 134 -2.50 -8.08 -0.99
CA ARG A 134 -2.20 -9.18 -0.06
C ARG A 134 -2.57 -10.50 -0.71
N SER A 135 -1.61 -11.41 -0.78
CA SER A 135 -1.82 -12.72 -1.35
C SER A 135 -1.21 -13.82 -0.49
N ILE A 136 -1.91 -14.95 -0.42
CA ILE A 136 -1.40 -16.21 0.08
C ILE A 136 -1.31 -17.16 -1.11
N PHE A 137 -0.21 -17.92 -1.24
CA PHE A 137 -0.14 -19.06 -2.13
C PHE A 137 0.06 -20.33 -1.32
N TYR A 138 -1.01 -21.10 -1.16
CA TYR A 138 -1.04 -22.31 -0.36
C TYR A 138 -0.83 -23.56 -1.21
N LEU A 139 0.03 -24.47 -0.74
CA LEU A 139 0.31 -25.77 -1.36
C LEU A 139 -0.01 -26.92 -0.39
N GLY A 140 -0.74 -27.93 -0.87
CA GLY A 140 -0.99 -29.18 -0.14
C GLY A 140 -1.66 -30.23 -1.04
N ASP A 141 -1.88 -31.44 -0.52
CA ASP A 141 -2.41 -32.58 -1.27
C ASP A 141 -3.54 -33.35 -0.55
N GLU A 142 -4.03 -32.83 0.58
CA GLU A 142 -5.07 -33.45 1.42
C GLU A 142 -6.16 -32.45 1.86
N ALA A 143 -7.12 -32.87 2.70
CA ALA A 143 -8.22 -32.00 3.14
C ALA A 143 -7.74 -30.83 4.02
N LEU A 144 -8.48 -29.71 3.98
CA LEU A 144 -8.03 -28.42 4.53
C LEU A 144 -8.09 -28.29 6.07
N GLU A 145 -8.72 -29.22 6.78
CA GLU A 145 -8.83 -29.23 8.25
C GLU A 145 -8.32 -30.56 8.82
N ALA A 146 -7.03 -30.55 9.15
CA ALA A 146 -6.22 -31.67 9.62
C ALA A 146 -5.94 -32.79 8.61
N GLY A 147 -5.86 -32.45 7.32
CA GLY A 147 -5.59 -33.42 6.27
C GLY A 147 -6.71 -34.46 6.12
N GLY A 148 -6.36 -35.56 5.48
CA GLY A 148 -7.24 -36.69 5.27
C GLY A 148 -7.68 -36.91 3.83
N ASP A 149 -8.23 -38.10 3.60
CA ASP A 149 -8.44 -38.67 2.28
C ASP A 149 -9.62 -38.06 1.51
N ARG A 150 -10.47 -37.22 2.12
CA ARG A 150 -11.63 -36.60 1.47
C ARG A 150 -12.05 -35.33 2.18
N THR A 151 -12.76 -34.45 1.46
CA THR A 151 -13.42 -33.29 2.05
C THR A 151 -14.62 -33.74 2.89
N GLU A 152 -14.58 -33.45 4.20
CA GLU A 152 -15.69 -33.68 5.12
C GLU A 152 -16.34 -32.35 5.53
N GLU A 153 -17.47 -32.41 6.24
CA GLU A 153 -18.20 -31.22 6.66
C GLU A 153 -17.34 -30.27 7.54
N LYS A 154 -16.44 -30.84 8.36
CA LYS A 154 -15.49 -30.06 9.16
C LYS A 154 -14.54 -29.22 8.30
N ASP A 155 -14.13 -29.73 7.13
CA ASP A 155 -13.22 -29.06 6.21
C ASP A 155 -13.93 -27.88 5.56
N ILE A 156 -15.18 -28.09 5.12
CA ILE A 156 -16.01 -27.02 4.54
C ILE A 156 -16.27 -25.91 5.57
N ILE A 157 -16.59 -26.28 6.82
CA ILE A 157 -16.79 -25.30 7.91
C ILE A 157 -15.52 -24.50 8.19
N ALA A 158 -14.36 -25.16 8.23
CA ALA A 158 -13.09 -24.48 8.44
C ALA A 158 -12.72 -23.58 7.26
N ALA A 159 -12.87 -24.06 6.02
CA ALA A 159 -12.63 -23.30 4.81
C ALA A 159 -13.55 -22.07 4.71
N ASN A 160 -14.82 -22.18 5.11
CA ASN A 160 -15.72 -21.02 5.15
C ASN A 160 -15.23 -19.92 6.10
N LYS A 161 -14.63 -20.29 7.24
CA LYS A 161 -14.02 -19.31 8.16
C LYS A 161 -12.79 -18.67 7.55
N ALA A 162 -11.93 -19.48 6.92
CA ALA A 162 -10.75 -19.01 6.22
C ALA A 162 -11.11 -18.00 5.10
N ILE A 163 -12.12 -18.33 4.27
CA ILE A 163 -12.63 -17.46 3.20
C ILE A 163 -13.14 -16.15 3.77
N ALA A 164 -13.99 -16.20 4.81
CA ALA A 164 -14.53 -14.99 5.42
C ALA A 164 -13.42 -14.07 5.99
N LYS A 165 -12.39 -14.66 6.59
CA LYS A 165 -11.23 -13.92 7.12
C LYS A 165 -10.35 -13.35 6.04
N ALA A 166 -10.08 -14.11 4.98
CA ALA A 166 -9.34 -13.64 3.83
C ALA A 166 -10.07 -12.48 3.13
N GLN A 167 -11.39 -12.61 2.90
CA GLN A 167 -12.21 -11.53 2.33
C GLN A 167 -12.22 -10.28 3.23
N GLN A 168 -12.39 -10.44 4.55
CA GLN A 168 -12.35 -9.33 5.51
C GLN A 168 -11.01 -8.59 5.48
N ALA A 169 -9.91 -9.32 5.29
CA ALA A 169 -8.56 -8.77 5.23
C ALA A 169 -8.11 -8.40 3.81
N GLU A 170 -8.99 -8.50 2.81
CA GLU A 170 -8.67 -8.27 1.39
C GLU A 170 -7.47 -9.10 0.90
N VAL A 171 -7.37 -10.35 1.38
CA VAL A 171 -6.32 -11.31 1.02
C VAL A 171 -6.83 -12.25 -0.07
N LYS A 172 -6.13 -12.30 -1.19
CA LYS A 172 -6.35 -13.30 -2.23
C LYS A 172 -5.66 -14.61 -1.87
N VAL A 173 -6.35 -15.74 -1.93
CA VAL A 173 -5.73 -17.05 -1.69
C VAL A 173 -5.60 -17.78 -3.02
N HIS A 174 -4.37 -17.96 -3.47
CA HIS A 174 -4.04 -18.90 -4.53
C HIS A 174 -3.81 -20.27 -3.89
N THR A 175 -4.25 -21.33 -4.55
CA THR A 175 -4.08 -22.70 -4.06
C THR A 175 -3.43 -23.57 -5.11
N TYR A 176 -2.53 -24.44 -4.71
CA TYR A 176 -2.01 -25.52 -5.55
C TYR A 176 -2.31 -26.85 -4.88
N PHE A 177 -3.08 -27.69 -5.59
CA PHE A 177 -3.40 -29.03 -5.16
C PHE A 177 -2.42 -30.03 -5.76
N GLY A 178 -1.53 -30.55 -4.92
CA GLY A 178 -0.43 -31.43 -5.31
C GLY A 178 -0.86 -32.86 -5.64
N THR A 179 0.14 -33.74 -5.73
CA THR A 179 -0.08 -35.13 -6.13
C THR A 179 -0.65 -35.93 -4.96
N THR A 180 -1.98 -36.04 -4.88
CA THR A 180 -2.63 -36.86 -3.86
C THR A 180 -2.68 -38.35 -4.23
N LYS A 181 -2.63 -39.22 -3.21
CA LYS A 181 -2.96 -40.66 -3.34
C LYS A 181 -4.43 -40.97 -3.10
N SER A 182 -5.22 -39.93 -2.80
CA SER A 182 -6.62 -40.08 -2.42
C SER A 182 -7.49 -40.60 -3.55
N LYS A 183 -8.44 -41.47 -3.20
CA LYS A 183 -9.50 -41.92 -4.11
C LYS A 183 -10.60 -40.86 -4.32
N PHE A 184 -10.63 -39.84 -3.47
CA PHE A 184 -11.56 -38.72 -3.51
C PHE A 184 -10.89 -37.43 -4.02
N LYS A 185 -9.86 -37.56 -4.87
CA LYS A 185 -9.10 -36.47 -5.50
C LYS A 185 -10.00 -35.32 -5.97
N ASP A 186 -11.09 -35.63 -6.65
CA ASP A 186 -11.98 -34.61 -7.23
C ASP A 186 -12.64 -33.73 -6.15
N SER A 187 -13.02 -34.31 -5.00
CA SER A 187 -13.60 -33.57 -3.88
C SER A 187 -12.59 -32.63 -3.23
N LEU A 188 -11.37 -33.12 -3.01
CA LEU A 188 -10.27 -32.33 -2.45
C LEU A 188 -9.92 -31.17 -3.40
N GLN A 189 -9.73 -31.46 -4.68
CA GLN A 189 -9.44 -30.45 -5.70
C GLN A 189 -10.52 -29.39 -5.80
N GLN A 190 -11.81 -29.77 -5.73
CA GLN A 190 -12.92 -28.83 -5.73
C GLN A 190 -12.88 -27.87 -4.55
N GLU A 191 -12.50 -28.35 -3.37
CA GLU A 191 -12.45 -27.51 -2.18
C GLU A 191 -11.27 -26.52 -2.22
N TYR A 192 -10.11 -26.93 -2.74
CA TYR A 192 -9.00 -26.01 -3.04
C TYR A 192 -9.46 -24.93 -4.03
N ALA A 193 -10.12 -25.34 -5.12
CA ALA A 193 -10.63 -24.42 -6.12
C ALA A 193 -11.67 -23.45 -5.55
N ARG A 194 -12.51 -23.89 -4.62
CA ARG A 194 -13.50 -23.07 -3.94
C ARG A 194 -12.84 -22.00 -3.06
N LEU A 195 -11.89 -22.40 -2.21
CA LEU A 195 -11.12 -21.47 -1.39
C LEU A 195 -10.46 -20.37 -2.24
N ALA A 196 -9.82 -20.77 -3.34
CA ALA A 196 -9.18 -19.80 -4.22
C ALA A 196 -10.19 -18.86 -4.90
N LYS A 197 -11.24 -19.43 -5.49
CA LYS A 197 -12.26 -18.67 -6.22
C LYS A 197 -12.97 -17.65 -5.32
N GLU A 198 -13.39 -18.06 -4.12
CA GLU A 198 -14.16 -17.19 -3.22
C GLU A 198 -13.31 -16.05 -2.62
N THR A 199 -11.98 -16.17 -2.64
CA THR A 199 -11.06 -15.12 -2.20
C THR A 199 -10.47 -14.30 -3.36
N GLY A 200 -10.89 -14.56 -4.61
CA GLY A 200 -10.39 -13.87 -5.80
C GLY A 200 -8.98 -14.30 -6.24
N GLY A 201 -8.48 -15.42 -5.73
CA GLY A 201 -7.25 -16.06 -6.18
C GLY A 201 -7.46 -17.07 -7.30
N GLN A 202 -6.43 -17.88 -7.55
CA GLN A 202 -6.42 -18.90 -8.61
C GLN A 202 -6.07 -20.26 -8.05
N ALA A 203 -6.71 -21.28 -8.62
CA ALA A 203 -6.48 -22.66 -8.28
C ALA A 203 -5.59 -23.33 -9.33
N PHE A 204 -4.58 -24.04 -8.85
CA PHE A 204 -3.63 -24.82 -9.63
C PHE A 204 -3.64 -26.26 -9.13
N THR A 205 -3.11 -27.13 -9.95
CA THR A 205 -2.99 -28.57 -9.71
C THR A 205 -1.61 -29.08 -10.12
N ASP A 206 -1.30 -30.31 -9.75
CA ASP A 206 -0.15 -31.08 -10.23
C ASP A 206 0.05 -31.04 -11.76
N ARG A 207 -1.02 -30.84 -12.52
CA ARG A 207 -0.96 -30.73 -14.00
C ARG A 207 -0.39 -29.40 -14.48
N ASP A 208 -0.54 -28.34 -13.70
CA ASP A 208 -0.09 -27.00 -14.08
C ASP A 208 1.44 -26.84 -13.90
N SER A 209 2.05 -27.71 -13.11
CA SER A 209 3.50 -27.71 -12.85
C SER A 209 4.26 -28.83 -13.59
N ILE A 210 3.67 -29.46 -14.62
CA ILE A 210 4.35 -30.50 -15.42
C ILE A 210 5.66 -29.97 -16.03
N GLY A 211 5.68 -28.69 -16.44
CA GLY A 211 6.87 -27.99 -16.94
C GLY A 211 7.77 -27.40 -15.82
N GLY A 212 7.45 -27.66 -14.55
CA GLY A 212 8.05 -27.02 -13.38
C GLY A 212 7.21 -25.86 -12.82
N PHE A 213 7.59 -25.38 -11.64
CA PHE A 213 6.85 -24.35 -10.91
C PHE A 213 7.06 -22.91 -11.39
N THR A 214 7.95 -22.68 -12.36
CA THR A 214 8.32 -21.32 -12.79
C THR A 214 7.10 -20.55 -13.30
N GLU A 215 6.31 -21.16 -14.17
CA GLU A 215 5.12 -20.54 -14.76
C GLU A 215 4.00 -20.36 -13.73
N VAL A 216 3.78 -21.36 -12.87
CA VAL A 216 2.79 -21.30 -11.77
C VAL A 216 3.09 -20.13 -10.84
N LEU A 217 4.34 -20.03 -10.35
CA LEU A 217 4.72 -18.97 -9.43
C LEU A 217 4.75 -17.60 -10.09
N GLN A 218 5.18 -17.50 -11.36
CA GLN A 218 5.08 -16.25 -12.12
C GLN A 218 3.62 -15.79 -12.21
N THR A 219 2.71 -16.71 -12.54
CA THR A 219 1.27 -16.44 -12.66
C THR A 219 0.70 -15.96 -11.34
N VAL A 220 1.05 -16.62 -10.22
CA VAL A 220 0.67 -16.21 -8.86
C VAL A 220 1.17 -14.80 -8.57
N ILE A 221 2.45 -14.48 -8.83
CA ILE A 221 3.02 -13.15 -8.58
C ILE A 221 2.27 -12.10 -9.40
N CYS A 222 2.08 -12.34 -10.70
CA CYS A 222 1.41 -11.36 -11.56
C CYS A 222 -0.07 -11.17 -11.20
N ASN A 223 -0.77 -12.23 -10.76
CA ASN A 223 -2.19 -12.17 -10.38
C ASN A 223 -2.41 -11.68 -8.93
N SER A 224 -1.34 -11.64 -8.14
CA SER A 224 -1.29 -10.97 -6.84
C SER A 224 -1.24 -9.44 -6.96
N ARG A 225 -1.19 -8.90 -8.18
CA ARG A 225 -1.36 -7.46 -8.42
C ARG A 225 -2.83 -7.07 -8.35
N PRO A 226 -3.15 -5.79 -8.09
CA PRO A 226 -4.53 -5.32 -8.19
C PRO A 226 -5.01 -5.48 -9.64
N VAL A 227 -6.20 -6.08 -9.83
CA VAL A 227 -6.90 -6.09 -11.12
C VAL A 227 -7.89 -4.94 -11.07
N GLY A 228 -7.51 -3.85 -11.70
CA GLY A 228 -8.19 -2.56 -11.60
C GLY A 228 -7.13 -1.49 -11.45
N ILE A 229 -7.27 -0.40 -12.20
CA ILE A 229 -6.49 0.80 -11.97
C ILE A 229 -6.95 1.31 -10.61
N GLN A 230 -6.25 0.92 -9.55
CA GLN A 230 -6.28 1.67 -8.32
C GLN A 230 -5.54 2.96 -8.66
N LEU A 231 -6.30 3.97 -9.08
CA LEU A 231 -5.84 5.34 -9.05
C LEU A 231 -5.62 5.65 -7.56
N GLU A 232 -4.47 5.24 -7.01
CA GLU A 232 -3.84 5.95 -5.91
C GLU A 232 -3.49 7.32 -6.47
N ILE A 233 -4.50 8.16 -6.59
CA ILE A 233 -4.24 9.57 -6.69
C ILE A 233 -3.68 9.91 -5.31
N GLN A 234 -2.35 9.94 -5.19
CA GLN A 234 -1.71 10.69 -4.11
C GLN A 234 -2.47 12.00 -4.05
N GLN A 235 -3.21 12.25 -2.97
CA GLN A 235 -4.11 13.39 -2.85
C GLN A 235 -3.34 14.61 -3.38
N PRO A 236 -3.71 15.17 -4.55
CA PRO A 236 -2.90 16.20 -5.15
C PRO A 236 -3.00 17.39 -4.23
N LEU A 237 -1.86 17.96 -3.84
CA LEU A 237 -1.79 19.07 -2.91
C LEU A 237 -1.31 20.31 -3.67
N PRO A 238 -1.93 21.48 -3.44
CA PRO A 238 -1.36 22.74 -3.89
C PRO A 238 -0.03 23.00 -3.16
N CYS A 239 0.91 23.58 -3.88
CA CYS A 239 2.19 24.02 -3.34
C CYS A 239 2.06 25.43 -2.75
N PHE A 240 2.79 25.73 -1.67
CA PHE A 240 2.88 27.08 -1.10
C PHE A 240 4.34 27.49 -0.94
N GLU A 241 4.64 28.72 -1.36
CA GLU A 241 5.94 29.38 -1.16
C GLU A 241 5.73 30.74 -0.50
N LEU A 242 6.70 31.14 0.33
CA LEU A 242 6.79 32.51 0.83
C LEU A 242 7.92 33.23 0.08
N ARG A 243 7.61 34.34 -0.57
CA ARG A 243 8.56 35.21 -1.27
C ARG A 243 8.61 36.55 -0.54
N SER A 244 9.81 36.98 -0.18
CA SER A 244 10.04 38.32 0.37
C SER A 244 11.09 39.05 -0.48
N ASP A 245 10.92 40.36 -0.59
CA ASP A 245 11.93 41.24 -1.19
C ASP A 245 13.07 41.55 -0.18
N THR A 246 12.89 41.19 1.10
CA THR A 246 13.84 41.40 2.21
C THR A 246 14.13 40.10 2.97
N GLN A 247 15.41 39.79 3.18
CA GLN A 247 15.86 38.69 4.04
C GLN A 247 17.06 39.13 4.91
N PRO A 248 17.09 38.84 6.22
CA PRO A 248 16.06 38.15 7.03
C PRO A 248 14.82 39.01 7.27
N LEU A 249 13.72 38.37 7.67
CA LEU A 249 12.50 39.08 8.08
C LEU A 249 12.80 40.05 9.24
N ALA A 250 12.12 41.18 9.30
CA ALA A 250 12.32 42.19 10.33
C ALA A 250 11.96 41.62 11.71
N VAL A 251 12.90 41.71 12.66
CA VAL A 251 12.75 41.22 14.05
C VAL A 251 11.63 41.96 14.80
N GLN A 252 11.32 43.19 14.38
CA GLN A 252 10.26 44.05 14.92
C GLN A 252 9.73 44.97 13.82
N GLY A 253 8.43 45.26 13.82
CA GLY A 253 7.78 46.12 12.84
C GLY A 253 6.92 45.35 11.84
N SER A 254 6.57 46.02 10.74
CA SER A 254 5.67 45.50 9.71
C SER A 254 6.48 45.09 8.47
N GLU A 255 6.24 43.88 7.97
CA GLU A 255 6.84 43.38 6.74
C GLU A 255 5.78 42.79 5.81
N THR A 256 5.91 43.07 4.52
CA THR A 256 5.04 42.51 3.48
C THR A 256 5.72 41.29 2.86
N ILE A 257 5.02 40.17 2.85
CA ILE A 257 5.48 38.91 2.24
C ILE A 257 4.43 38.46 1.23
N ALA A 258 4.88 37.92 0.10
CA ALA A 258 4.01 37.25 -0.84
C ALA A 258 3.89 35.75 -0.50
N ILE A 259 2.65 35.27 -0.39
CA ILE A 259 2.33 33.85 -0.41
C ILE A 259 1.98 33.48 -1.84
N VAL A 260 2.68 32.51 -2.39
CA VAL A 260 2.44 31.99 -3.73
C VAL A 260 1.86 30.59 -3.59
N ALA A 261 0.64 30.40 -4.07
CA ALA A 261 0.05 29.08 -4.23
C ALA A 261 0.25 28.62 -5.68
N SER A 262 0.72 27.39 -5.89
CA SER A 262 1.00 26.86 -7.23
C SER A 262 0.42 25.47 -7.44
N ASN A 263 0.02 25.21 -8.69
CA ASN A 263 -0.42 23.91 -9.15
C ASN A 263 0.69 23.29 -10.01
N CYS A 264 1.21 22.13 -9.61
CA CYS A 264 2.27 21.43 -10.34
C CYS A 264 1.76 20.34 -11.30
N TYR A 265 0.44 20.19 -11.41
CA TYR A 265 -0.18 19.12 -12.19
C TYR A 265 -0.71 19.66 -13.52
N SER A 266 -0.56 18.87 -14.59
CA SER A 266 -1.07 19.21 -15.93
C SER A 266 -2.52 18.77 -16.17
N ASN A 267 -3.08 17.94 -15.28
CA ASN A 267 -4.42 17.35 -15.41
C ASN A 267 -5.32 17.55 -14.19
N VAL A 268 -4.88 18.30 -13.18
CA VAL A 268 -5.66 18.61 -11.96
C VAL A 268 -5.97 20.09 -11.92
N THR A 269 -7.21 20.44 -11.60
CA THR A 269 -7.59 21.80 -11.20
C THR A 269 -7.85 21.82 -9.71
N PHE A 270 -7.21 22.73 -8.97
CA PHE A 270 -7.59 23.00 -7.59
C PHE A 270 -8.63 24.11 -7.58
N ARG A 271 -9.86 23.80 -7.20
CA ARG A 271 -10.95 24.77 -7.11
C ARG A 271 -11.03 25.40 -5.74
N ASN A 272 -11.38 26.68 -5.70
CA ASN A 272 -11.70 27.41 -4.48
C ASN A 272 -10.62 27.28 -3.40
N LEU A 273 -9.35 27.36 -3.78
CA LEU A 273 -8.25 27.26 -2.83
C LEU A 273 -8.29 28.43 -1.85
N THR A 274 -8.36 28.11 -0.56
CA THR A 274 -8.23 29.07 0.54
C THR A 274 -7.11 28.67 1.49
N ALA A 275 -6.52 29.63 2.18
CA ALA A 275 -5.52 29.37 3.22
C ALA A 275 -5.64 30.31 4.42
N VAL A 276 -5.31 29.80 5.60
CA VAL A 276 -5.16 30.52 6.86
C VAL A 276 -3.69 30.48 7.25
N VAL A 277 -3.14 31.62 7.63
CA VAL A 277 -1.74 31.75 8.03
C VAL A 277 -1.69 32.11 9.50
N SER A 278 -0.92 31.35 10.26
CA SER A 278 -0.75 31.56 11.70
C SER A 278 0.73 31.53 12.08
N ALA A 279 1.07 32.13 13.21
CA ALA A 279 2.42 32.12 13.75
C ALA A 279 2.48 31.35 15.07
N SER A 280 3.49 30.50 15.22
CA SER A 280 3.72 29.68 16.43
C SER A 280 5.18 29.75 16.86
N LEU A 281 5.44 29.57 18.14
CA LEU A 281 6.80 29.50 18.68
C LEU A 281 7.55 28.32 18.09
N LYS A 282 8.79 28.53 17.63
CA LYS A 282 9.63 27.49 17.04
C LYS A 282 10.08 26.44 18.06
N THR A 283 10.10 26.79 19.34
CA THR A 283 10.56 25.93 20.45
C THR A 283 9.65 24.73 20.68
N ASP A 284 8.34 24.93 20.65
CA ASP A 284 7.34 23.94 21.08
C ASP A 284 6.05 23.97 20.23
N GLY A 285 5.95 24.87 19.25
CA GLY A 285 4.77 25.03 18.40
C GLY A 285 3.59 25.72 19.10
N ALA A 286 3.77 26.25 20.32
CA ALA A 286 2.71 26.93 21.03
C ALA A 286 2.35 28.27 20.38
N PRO A 287 1.10 28.78 20.56
CA PRO A 287 0.72 30.11 20.10
C PRO A 287 1.64 31.19 20.67
N ILE A 288 1.93 32.21 19.87
CA ILE A 288 2.73 33.35 20.35
C ILE A 288 1.91 34.10 21.42
N PRO A 289 2.47 34.31 22.63
CA PRO A 289 1.74 34.98 23.70
C PRO A 289 1.46 36.45 23.36
N ASN A 290 0.36 36.96 23.91
CA ASN A 290 0.08 38.39 23.88
C ASN A 290 1.08 39.16 24.76
N LEU A 291 1.28 40.43 24.44
CA LEU A 291 1.99 41.39 25.28
C LEU A 291 1.24 41.61 26.60
N ALA A 292 1.91 42.21 27.58
CA ALA A 292 1.32 42.47 28.90
C ALA A 292 0.05 43.36 28.84
N ASP A 293 -0.08 44.19 27.80
CA ASP A 293 -1.25 45.03 27.54
C ASP A 293 -2.40 44.30 26.81
N GLY A 294 -2.22 43.01 26.48
CA GLY A 294 -3.19 42.18 25.78
C GLY A 294 -3.07 42.20 24.25
N THR A 295 -2.20 43.03 23.67
CA THR A 295 -1.98 43.10 22.23
C THR A 295 -1.29 41.82 21.71
N PRO A 296 -1.68 41.26 20.56
CA PRO A 296 -0.98 40.11 19.98
C PRO A 296 0.50 40.39 19.72
N GLY A 297 1.37 39.44 20.10
CA GLY A 297 2.82 39.54 19.86
C GLY A 297 3.18 39.54 18.37
N VAL A 298 2.38 38.83 17.55
CA VAL A 298 2.44 38.83 16.08
C VAL A 298 1.02 38.93 15.54
N THR A 299 0.82 39.79 14.54
CA THR A 299 -0.44 39.91 13.79
C THR A 299 -0.18 39.67 12.31
N ILE A 300 -1.04 38.89 11.66
CA ILE A 300 -0.97 38.62 10.21
C ILE A 300 -2.23 39.17 9.56
N LYS A 301 -2.06 39.94 8.48
CA LYS A 301 -3.16 40.56 7.71
C LYS A 301 -3.06 40.15 6.24
N PRO A 302 -4.19 39.90 5.54
CA PRO A 302 -5.57 39.90 6.04
C PRO A 302 -5.89 38.65 6.88
N SER A 303 -6.84 38.78 7.81
CA SER A 303 -7.37 37.70 8.66
C SER A 303 -8.89 37.55 8.43
N PRO A 304 -9.49 36.34 8.50
CA PRO A 304 -8.86 35.07 8.86
C PRO A 304 -8.45 34.17 7.68
N GLU A 305 -9.04 34.35 6.48
CA GLU A 305 -8.86 33.44 5.35
C GLU A 305 -8.44 34.20 4.08
N ILE A 306 -7.44 33.66 3.38
CA ILE A 306 -6.87 34.19 2.13
C ILE A 306 -7.40 33.34 0.97
N ALA A 307 -8.16 33.95 0.06
CA ALA A 307 -8.69 33.28 -1.12
C ALA A 307 -7.72 33.36 -2.30
N PHE A 308 -7.21 32.20 -2.73
CA PHE A 308 -6.41 32.05 -3.95
C PHE A 308 -7.28 31.78 -5.18
N GLY A 309 -8.48 31.21 -4.98
CA GLY A 309 -9.40 30.87 -6.07
C GLY A 309 -8.95 29.60 -6.78
N ASP A 310 -9.18 29.53 -8.09
CA ASP A 310 -8.86 28.32 -8.86
C ASP A 310 -7.39 28.32 -9.30
N LEU A 311 -6.67 27.24 -9.03
CA LEU A 311 -5.37 26.96 -9.64
C LEU A 311 -5.54 25.99 -10.81
N LEU A 312 -5.41 26.52 -12.01
CA LEU A 312 -5.56 25.76 -13.25
C LEU A 312 -4.36 24.83 -13.50
N PRO A 313 -4.54 23.76 -14.29
CA PRO A 313 -3.45 22.86 -14.64
C PRO A 313 -2.36 23.55 -15.47
N ILE A 314 -1.11 23.15 -15.26
CA ILE A 314 0.03 23.64 -16.04
C ILE A 314 -0.14 23.20 -17.51
N GLY A 315 0.03 24.16 -18.43
CA GLY A 315 0.06 23.88 -19.86
C GLY A 315 -1.31 23.71 -20.52
N SER A 316 -2.41 24.10 -19.86
CA SER A 316 -3.71 24.19 -20.50
C SER A 316 -3.64 25.08 -21.75
N HIS A 317 -3.99 24.49 -22.90
CA HIS A 317 -3.88 25.13 -24.21
C HIS A 317 -4.56 26.51 -24.20
N ASN A 318 -3.76 27.56 -24.43
CA ASN A 318 -4.14 28.98 -24.63
C ASN A 318 -4.14 29.93 -23.42
N SER A 319 -3.39 29.71 -22.33
CA SER A 319 -3.18 30.80 -21.36
C SER A 319 -1.72 31.00 -20.97
N THR A 320 -1.33 32.27 -20.88
CA THR A 320 -0.09 32.77 -20.26
C THR A 320 -0.09 32.60 -18.73
N SER A 321 -1.00 31.81 -18.16
CA SER A 321 -1.13 31.63 -16.72
C SER A 321 -0.09 30.64 -16.20
N THR A 322 0.66 31.05 -15.19
CA THR A 322 1.80 30.30 -14.63
C THR A 322 1.37 29.15 -13.71
N GLY A 323 0.07 28.83 -13.59
CA GLY A 323 -0.43 27.91 -12.57
C GLY A 323 -0.20 28.43 -11.14
N GLU A 324 0.23 29.68 -10.98
CA GLU A 324 0.54 30.32 -9.70
C GLU A 324 -0.45 31.46 -9.42
N VAL A 325 -0.83 31.61 -8.17
CA VAL A 325 -1.57 32.76 -7.67
C VAL A 325 -0.83 33.34 -6.47
N LEU A 326 -0.57 34.64 -6.53
CA LEU A 326 0.11 35.39 -5.47
C LEU A 326 -0.90 36.16 -4.62
N ARG A 327 -0.69 36.16 -3.31
CA ARG A 327 -1.39 37.00 -2.34
C ARG A 327 -0.40 37.62 -1.37
N GLU A 328 -0.50 38.92 -1.16
CA GLU A 328 0.31 39.62 -0.18
C GLU A 328 -0.29 39.45 1.22
N ILE A 329 0.59 39.21 2.19
CA ILE A 329 0.29 39.30 3.61
C ILE A 329 1.21 40.33 4.26
N VAL A 330 0.72 40.94 5.33
CA VAL A 330 1.51 41.80 6.21
C VAL A 330 1.67 41.11 7.54
N ILE A 331 2.93 40.97 7.99
CA ILE A 331 3.29 40.44 9.31
C ILE A 331 3.74 41.61 10.18
N GLU A 332 3.01 41.86 11.25
CA GLU A 332 3.33 42.87 12.25
C GLU A 332 3.86 42.17 13.50
N THR A 333 5.16 42.37 13.80
CA THR A 333 5.81 41.85 15.01
C THR A 333 5.91 42.97 16.05
N ASN A 334 5.15 42.83 17.14
CA ASN A 334 5.00 43.88 18.17
C ASN A 334 5.93 43.69 19.38
N SER A 335 6.68 42.58 19.44
CA SER A 335 7.63 42.28 20.52
C SER A 335 9.08 42.43 20.06
N SER A 336 9.90 43.17 20.82
CA SER A 336 11.35 43.25 20.64
C SER A 336 12.09 42.00 21.15
N ASN A 337 11.41 41.14 21.90
CA ASN A 337 11.89 39.84 22.41
C ASN A 337 11.24 38.69 21.63
N SER A 338 10.92 38.88 20.34
CA SER A 338 10.27 37.85 19.54
C SER A 338 11.15 36.60 19.50
N ALA A 339 10.77 35.59 20.28
CA ALA A 339 11.31 34.25 20.12
C ALA A 339 11.13 33.84 18.65
N ASP A 340 12.10 33.12 18.10
CA ASP A 340 11.99 32.54 16.76
C ASP A 340 10.59 31.91 16.60
N TYR A 341 9.87 32.33 15.56
CA TYR A 341 8.55 31.78 15.24
C TYR A 341 8.55 31.14 13.86
N THR A 342 7.61 30.22 13.66
CA THR A 342 7.31 29.58 12.38
C THR A 342 5.95 30.06 11.90
N LEU A 343 5.83 30.22 10.58
CA LEU A 343 4.55 30.45 9.93
C LEU A 343 3.97 29.10 9.51
N LYS A 344 2.71 28.86 9.90
CA LYS A 344 1.94 27.68 9.52
C LYS A 344 0.85 28.10 8.54
N ILE A 345 0.78 27.41 7.41
CA ILE A 345 -0.26 27.58 6.40
C ILE A 345 -1.19 26.37 6.49
N GLU A 346 -2.45 26.61 6.81
CA GLU A 346 -3.53 25.62 6.75
C GLU A 346 -4.41 25.97 5.55
N TYR A 347 -4.85 25.00 4.75
CA TYR A 347 -5.52 25.29 3.49
C TYR A 347 -6.63 24.30 3.16
N SER A 348 -7.58 24.74 2.33
CA SER A 348 -8.73 23.97 1.88
C SER A 348 -8.95 24.15 0.38
N TYR A 349 -9.37 23.09 -0.32
CA TYR A 349 -9.58 23.11 -1.77
C TYR A 349 -10.42 21.89 -2.21
N GLN A 350 -10.89 21.93 -3.46
CA GLN A 350 -11.43 20.76 -4.16
C GLN A 350 -10.51 20.40 -5.32
N ALA A 351 -10.21 19.12 -5.52
CA ALA A 351 -9.40 18.65 -6.66
C ALA A 351 -10.30 18.07 -7.76
N GLU A 352 -10.25 18.64 -8.96
CA GLU A 352 -10.93 18.14 -10.15
C GLU A 352 -9.92 17.51 -11.12
N PHE A 353 -10.17 16.29 -11.57
CA PHE A 353 -9.34 15.57 -12.54
C PHE A 353 -9.97 15.60 -13.92
N ASN A 354 -9.21 16.05 -14.91
CA ASN A 354 -9.64 15.99 -16.30
C ASN A 354 -9.03 14.74 -16.96
N PHE A 355 -9.89 13.80 -17.34
CA PHE A 355 -9.50 12.61 -18.11
C PHE A 355 -9.91 12.78 -19.57
N GLN A 356 -9.00 12.46 -20.49
CA GLN A 356 -9.29 12.34 -21.91
C GLN A 356 -9.15 10.88 -22.30
N GLY A 357 -10.17 10.32 -22.94
CA GLY A 357 -10.19 8.96 -23.46
C GLY A 357 -10.50 8.97 -24.95
N GLY A 358 -9.95 8.01 -25.68
CA GLY A 358 -10.24 7.77 -27.08
C GLY A 358 -10.24 6.27 -27.34
N ASP A 359 -11.27 5.79 -28.03
CA ASP A 359 -11.43 4.39 -28.43
C ASP A 359 -11.37 4.30 -29.94
N ASP A 360 -10.49 3.42 -30.45
CA ASP A 360 -10.41 3.10 -31.87
C ASP A 360 -11.09 1.76 -32.14
N PHE A 361 -11.98 1.72 -33.12
CA PHE A 361 -12.66 0.50 -33.54
C PHE A 361 -12.22 0.10 -34.95
N ALA A 362 -11.69 -1.11 -35.09
CA ALA A 362 -11.40 -1.70 -36.39
C ALA A 362 -12.66 -2.38 -36.95
N LEU A 363 -13.15 -1.94 -38.11
CA LEU A 363 -14.22 -2.59 -38.86
C LEU A 363 -13.60 -3.42 -40.00
N GLY A 364 -13.76 -4.74 -39.95
CA GLY A 364 -13.39 -5.63 -41.05
C GLY A 364 -14.50 -5.65 -42.10
N LEU A 365 -14.17 -5.28 -43.34
CA LEU A 365 -15.05 -5.55 -44.48
C LEU A 365 -14.86 -7.00 -44.91
N SER A 366 -15.90 -7.83 -44.78
CA SER A 366 -15.93 -9.15 -45.40
C SER A 366 -15.98 -8.99 -46.92
N GLN A 367 -14.98 -9.53 -47.63
CA GLN A 367 -15.05 -9.69 -49.08
C GLN A 367 -15.89 -10.90 -49.47
#